data_AF-A0A120KN59-F1
#
_entry.id   AF-A0A120KN59-F1
#
_cell.length_a   1.000
_cell.length_b   1.000
_cell.length_c   1.000
_cell.angle_alpha   90.00
_cell.angle_beta   90.00
_cell.angle_gamma   90.00
#
_symmetry.space_group_name_H-M   'P 1'
#
loop_
_entity.id
_entity.type
_entity.pdbx_description
1 polymer ?
#
loop_
_entity_poly.entity_id
_entity_poly.type
_entity_poly.pdbx_seq_one_letter_code
_entity_poly.pdbx_strand_id
1 'polypeptide(L)'
;MQKIPLQLARPDMVLAKPVTRENGMVLIAAGTALTEALISRLGNMDVEQVVVEGDPLDAGGDGAKALARKRERLDHQFRGFTQDKYMQRVKHMIMEYHAQRCALAAVRPSDEEER
;
A
#
# COMPACT_ATOMS: atom_id res chain seq x y z
N MET A 1 -2.58 -3.72 6.88
CA MET A 1 -1.50 -3.16 7.72
C MET A 1 -0.18 -3.48 7.05
N GLN A 2 0.60 -2.45 6.71
CA GLN A 2 1.84 -2.62 5.97
C GLN A 2 2.95 -1.81 6.63
N LYS A 3 4.11 -2.44 6.84
CA LYS A 3 5.33 -1.73 7.26
C LYS A 3 6.02 -1.19 6.03
N ILE A 4 6.21 0.11 5.95
CA ILE A 4 6.94 0.79 4.87
C ILE A 4 8.10 1.59 5.47
N PRO A 5 9.23 1.69 4.74
CA PRO A 5 10.27 2.64 5.09
C PRO A 5 9.73 4.07 4.93
N LEU A 6 10.19 5.00 5.75
CA LEU A 6 9.71 6.39 5.74
C LEU A 6 9.89 7.06 4.37
N GLN A 7 10.92 6.68 3.60
CA GLN A 7 11.16 7.21 2.26
C GLN A 7 10.05 6.87 1.25
N LEU A 8 9.24 5.84 1.52
CA LEU A 8 8.09 5.45 0.71
C LEU A 8 6.75 5.91 1.31
N ALA A 9 6.78 6.59 2.45
CA ALA A 9 5.59 7.16 3.07
C ALA A 9 5.13 8.38 2.27
N ARG A 10 3.83 8.47 2.01
CA ARG A 10 3.23 9.58 1.26
C ARG A 10 2.23 10.34 2.12
N PRO A 11 2.00 11.62 1.82
CA PRO A 11 0.86 12.36 2.37
C PRO A 11 -0.45 11.60 2.13
N ASP A 12 -1.42 11.77 3.03
CA ASP A 12 -2.72 11.09 3.08
C ASP A 12 -2.72 9.60 3.46
N MET A 13 -1.57 8.97 3.69
CA MET A 13 -1.51 7.61 4.25
C MET A 13 -1.89 7.59 5.74
N VAL A 14 -2.82 6.74 6.14
CA VAL A 14 -3.23 6.62 7.55
C VAL A 14 -2.30 5.66 8.30
N LEU A 15 -1.87 5.99 9.51
CA LEU A 15 -1.06 5.10 10.35
C LEU A 15 -1.90 3.98 10.97
N ALA A 16 -1.50 2.72 10.78
CA ALA A 16 -2.17 1.56 11.39
C ALA A 16 -1.71 1.27 12.81
N LYS A 17 -0.50 1.71 13.17
CA LYS A 17 0.07 1.57 14.52
C LYS A 17 0.63 2.93 14.97
N PRO A 18 0.60 3.22 16.28
CA PRO A 18 1.23 4.41 16.79
C PRO A 18 2.74 4.35 16.50
N VAL A 19 3.30 5.48 16.08
CA VAL A 19 4.76 5.61 15.93
C VAL A 19 5.33 6.00 17.28
N THR A 20 6.17 5.15 17.84
CA THR A 20 6.82 5.34 19.14
C THR A 20 8.32 5.53 18.96
N ARG A 21 8.95 6.37 19.79
CA ARG A 21 10.41 6.40 19.93
C ARG A 21 10.94 5.19 20.70
N GLU A 22 12.25 4.98 20.66
CA GLU A 22 12.95 3.99 21.49
C GLU A 22 12.67 4.16 22.99
N ASN A 23 12.45 5.41 23.43
CA ASN A 23 12.11 5.74 24.82
C ASN A 23 10.64 5.47 25.20
N GLY A 24 9.85 4.84 24.31
CA GLY A 24 8.44 4.51 24.56
C GLY A 24 7.46 5.68 24.39
N MET A 25 7.94 6.87 24.05
CA MET A 25 7.09 8.05 23.81
C MET A 25 6.36 7.93 22.47
N VAL A 26 5.02 8.05 22.49
CA VAL A 26 4.18 8.07 21.28
C VAL A 26 4.33 9.42 20.58
N LEU A 27 4.81 9.41 19.34
CA LEU A 27 4.95 10.60 18.50
C LEU A 27 3.65 10.91 17.76
N ILE A 28 3.04 9.88 17.17
CA ILE A 28 1.80 9.99 16.40
C ILE A 28 0.93 8.78 16.72
N ALA A 29 -0.33 9.02 17.03
CA ALA A 29 -1.30 7.97 17.30
C ALA A 29 -1.68 7.20 16.01
N ALA A 30 -2.06 5.93 16.17
CA ALA A 30 -2.72 5.20 15.10
C ALA A 30 -4.01 5.93 14.66
N GLY A 31 -4.40 5.76 13.40
CA GLY A 31 -5.54 6.44 12.78
C GLY A 31 -5.24 7.86 12.28
N THR A 32 -4.01 8.35 12.45
CA THR A 32 -3.62 9.69 11.95
C THR A 32 -3.20 9.61 10.50
N ALA A 33 -3.75 10.49 9.66
CA ALA A 33 -3.27 10.70 8.29
C ALA A 33 -1.90 11.38 8.30
N LEU A 34 -0.94 10.83 7.55
CA LEU A 34 0.36 11.43 7.34
C LEU A 34 0.20 12.68 6.49
N THR A 35 0.80 13.77 6.93
CA THR A 35 0.98 14.98 6.13
C THR A 35 2.45 15.12 5.79
N GLU A 36 2.77 15.91 4.77
CA GLU A 36 4.16 16.19 4.38
C GLU A 36 4.99 16.73 5.57
N ALA A 37 4.40 17.61 6.37
CA ALA A 37 5.01 18.11 7.60
C ALA A 37 5.28 17.01 8.64
N LEU A 38 4.38 16.02 8.76
CA LEU A 38 4.58 14.88 9.67
C LEU A 38 5.68 13.95 9.17
N ILE A 39 5.76 13.69 7.86
CA ILE A 39 6.81 12.85 7.27
C ILE A 39 8.18 13.47 7.49
N SER A 40 8.34 14.78 7.21
CA SER A 40 9.60 15.50 7.45
C SER A 40 9.98 15.51 8.93
N ARG A 41 9.01 15.69 9.84
CA ARG A 41 9.25 15.59 11.29
C ARG A 41 9.70 14.20 11.70
N LEU A 42 9.08 13.14 11.17
CA LEU A 42 9.47 11.76 11.45
C LEU A 42 10.90 11.47 10.97
N GLY A 43 11.29 12.01 9.81
CA GLY A 43 12.64 11.89 9.28
C GLY A 43 13.67 12.58 10.17
N ASN A 44 13.38 13.80 10.65
CA ASN A 44 14.23 14.52 11.59
C ASN A 44 14.34 13.85 12.97
N MET A 45 13.49 12.86 13.26
CA MET A 45 13.48 12.11 14.51
C MET A 45 14.06 10.69 14.36
N ASP A 46 14.77 10.43 13.25
CA ASP A 46 15.39 9.15 12.91
C ASP A 46 14.40 7.96 12.90
N VAL A 47 13.13 8.21 12.55
CA VAL A 47 12.15 7.13 12.37
C VAL A 47 12.35 6.49 11.00
N GLU A 48 12.94 5.31 10.97
CA GLU A 48 13.22 4.61 9.71
C GLU A 48 11.97 4.00 9.04
N GLN A 49 10.99 3.55 9.85
CA GLN A 49 9.88 2.71 9.37
C GLN A 49 8.56 3.07 10.05
N VAL A 50 7.48 3.11 9.27
CA VAL A 50 6.12 3.38 9.73
C VAL A 50 5.16 2.28 9.28
N VAL A 51 4.08 2.07 10.04
CA VAL A 51 3.05 1.09 9.68
C VAL A 51 1.80 1.82 9.26
N VAL A 52 1.38 1.65 8.00
CA VAL A 52 0.23 2.32 7.41
C VAL A 52 -0.96 1.38 7.20
N GLU A 53 -2.16 1.95 7.24
CA GLU A 53 -3.41 1.37 6.80
C GLU A 53 -3.45 1.45 5.27
N GLY A 54 -2.87 0.45 4.65
CA GLY A 54 -2.79 0.34 3.21
C GLY A 54 -2.64 -1.11 2.78
N ASP A 55 -3.07 -1.36 1.55
CA ASP A 55 -2.82 -2.58 0.79
C ASP A 55 -1.55 -2.30 -0.06
N PRO A 56 -0.67 -3.28 -0.33
CA PRO A 56 0.69 -3.10 -0.88
C PRO A 56 0.79 -2.56 -2.31
N LEU A 57 -0.27 -1.94 -2.82
CA LEU A 57 -0.36 -1.31 -4.14
C LEU A 57 0.13 0.15 -4.14
N ASP A 58 0.08 0.84 -3.00
CA ASP A 58 0.27 2.30 -2.95
C ASP A 58 1.69 2.74 -2.54
N ALA A 59 2.69 1.87 -2.57
CA ALA A 59 4.08 2.24 -2.29
C ALA A 59 4.99 1.85 -3.45
N GLY A 60 5.07 2.73 -4.46
CA GLY A 60 6.23 3.03 -5.33
C GLY A 60 7.20 1.91 -5.75
N GLY A 61 6.78 0.65 -5.79
CA GLY A 61 7.67 -0.49 -5.92
C GLY A 61 6.99 -1.61 -6.68
N ASP A 62 7.24 -1.62 -7.99
CA ASP A 62 7.02 -2.76 -8.88
C ASP A 62 5.57 -3.30 -8.85
N GLY A 63 4.62 -2.46 -9.30
CA GLY A 63 3.19 -2.79 -9.37
C GLY A 63 2.90 -4.11 -10.09
N ALA A 64 3.79 -4.55 -10.98
CA ALA A 64 3.76 -5.87 -11.62
C ALA A 64 3.93 -7.03 -10.62
N LYS A 65 4.88 -6.93 -9.68
CA LYS A 65 5.08 -7.94 -8.62
C LYS A 65 3.92 -7.96 -7.64
N ALA A 66 3.34 -6.80 -7.33
CA ALA A 66 2.17 -6.70 -6.45
C ALA A 66 0.91 -7.32 -7.11
N LEU A 67 0.71 -7.09 -8.41
CA LEU A 67 -0.34 -7.74 -9.19
C LEU A 67 -0.15 -9.25 -9.26
N ALA A 68 1.08 -9.73 -9.49
CA ALA A 68 1.39 -11.15 -9.57
C ALA A 68 1.04 -11.90 -8.27
N ARG A 69 1.41 -11.35 -7.11
CA ARG A 69 1.04 -11.92 -5.80
C ARG A 69 -0.47 -11.95 -5.57
N LYS A 70 -1.19 -10.92 -6.02
CA LYS A 70 -2.66 -10.88 -5.93
C LYS A 70 -3.28 -11.95 -6.83
N ARG A 71 -2.75 -12.13 -8.04
CA ARG A 71 -3.22 -13.18 -8.96
C ARG A 71 -3.05 -14.57 -8.35
N GLU A 72 -1.88 -14.86 -7.79
CA GLU A 72 -1.61 -16.14 -7.14
C GLU A 72 -2.53 -16.41 -5.95
N ARG A 73 -2.77 -15.39 -5.11
CA ARG A 73 -3.70 -15.50 -3.98
C ARG A 73 -5.15 -15.72 -4.44
N LEU A 74 -5.56 -15.04 -5.50
CA LEU A 74 -6.89 -15.21 -6.08
C LEU A 74 -7.04 -16.59 -6.72
N ASP A 75 -6.00 -17.09 -7.40
CA ASP A 75 -5.96 -18.45 -7.93
C ASP A 75 -6.11 -19.49 -6.81
N HIS A 76 -5.43 -19.29 -5.68
CA HIS A 76 -5.55 -20.17 -4.52
C HIS A 76 -6.95 -20.17 -3.90
N GLN A 77 -7.58 -19.00 -3.75
CA GLN A 77 -8.93 -18.87 -3.19
C GLN A 77 -10.00 -19.48 -4.10
N PHE A 78 -9.83 -19.35 -5.42
CA PHE A 78 -10.78 -19.84 -6.41
C PHE A 78 -10.50 -21.29 -6.86
N ARG A 79 -9.54 -21.99 -6.25
CA ARG A 79 -9.17 -23.37 -6.61
C ARG A 79 -10.33 -24.38 -6.52
N GLY A 80 -11.28 -24.12 -5.63
CA GLY A 80 -12.47 -24.98 -5.45
C GLY A 80 -13.61 -24.67 -6.43
N PHE A 81 -13.51 -23.57 -7.17
CA PHE A 81 -14.58 -23.04 -8.03
C PHE A 81 -14.20 -23.08 -9.51
N THR A 82 -13.31 -23.99 -9.91
CA THR A 82 -12.81 -24.12 -11.29
C THR A 82 -13.90 -24.53 -12.28
N GLN A 83 -14.93 -25.25 -11.80
CA GLN A 83 -16.05 -25.72 -12.62
C GLN A 83 -17.27 -24.78 -12.58
N ASP A 84 -17.27 -23.78 -11.69
CA ASP A 84 -18.36 -22.82 -11.58
C ASP A 84 -18.12 -21.62 -12.52
N LYS A 85 -18.89 -21.57 -13.60
CA LYS A 85 -18.82 -20.50 -14.62
C LYS A 85 -19.07 -19.10 -14.04
N TYR A 86 -19.92 -18.99 -13.02
CA TYR A 86 -20.22 -17.71 -12.38
C TYR A 86 -19.02 -17.24 -11.55
N MET A 87 -18.44 -18.14 -10.77
CA MET A 87 -17.30 -17.81 -9.92
C MET A 87 -16.03 -17.49 -10.73
N GLN A 88 -15.85 -18.11 -11.90
CA GLN A 88 -14.80 -17.70 -12.85
C GLN A 88 -15.01 -16.28 -13.40
N ARG A 89 -16.27 -15.87 -13.64
CA ARG A 89 -16.61 -14.51 -14.08
C ARG A 89 -16.27 -13.49 -13.00
N VAL A 90 -16.60 -13.77 -11.74
CA VAL A 90 -16.28 -12.92 -10.58
C VAL A 90 -14.76 -12.79 -10.40
N LYS A 91 -14.02 -13.90 -10.50
CA LYS A 91 -12.56 -13.89 -10.48
C LYS A 91 -11.99 -12.96 -11.54
N HIS A 92 -12.49 -13.03 -12.76
CA HIS A 92 -12.04 -12.17 -13.86
C HIS A 92 -12.29 -10.68 -13.56
N MET A 93 -13.48 -10.34 -13.08
CA MET A 93 -13.84 -8.96 -12.70
C MET A 93 -12.93 -8.41 -11.59
N ILE A 94 -12.61 -9.23 -10.58
CA ILE A 94 -11.70 -8.85 -9.50
C ILE A 94 -10.27 -8.64 -10.03
N MET A 95 -9.81 -9.48 -10.95
CA MET A 95 -8.50 -9.30 -11.60
C MET A 95 -8.46 -8.01 -12.44
N GLU A 96 -9.49 -7.74 -13.23
CA GLU A 96 -9.59 -6.52 -14.02
C GLU A 96 -9.60 -5.27 -13.13
N TYR A 97 -10.35 -5.30 -12.03
CA TYR A 97 -10.37 -4.22 -11.05
C TYR A 97 -8.97 -3.96 -10.47
N HIS A 98 -8.25 -5.02 -10.08
CA HIS A 98 -6.88 -4.88 -9.58
C HIS A 98 -5.92 -4.41 -10.68
N ALA A 99 -6.07 -4.88 -11.91
CA ALA A 99 -5.26 -4.45 -13.05
C ALA A 99 -5.47 -2.97 -13.38
N GLN A 100 -6.72 -2.50 -13.40
CA GLN A 100 -7.06 -1.10 -13.60
C GLN A 100 -6.52 -0.21 -12.48
N ARG A 101 -6.62 -0.65 -11.22
CA ARG A 101 -6.05 0.10 -10.09
C ARG A 101 -4.52 0.13 -10.12
N CYS A 102 -3.86 -0.98 -10.49
CA CYS A 102 -2.41 -1.00 -10.70
C CYS A 102 -2.00 -0.09 -11.87
N ALA A 103 -2.73 -0.10 -12.98
CA ALA A 103 -2.48 0.76 -14.12
C ALA A 103 -2.67 2.24 -13.76
N LEU A 104 -3.73 2.59 -13.02
CA LEU A 104 -3.96 3.95 -12.55
C LEU A 104 -2.85 4.44 -11.60
N ALA A 105 -2.36 3.55 -10.73
CA ALA A 105 -1.22 3.82 -9.87
C ALA A 105 0.12 3.93 -10.65
N ALA A 106 0.24 3.21 -11.78
CA ALA A 106 1.40 3.22 -12.67
C ALA A 106 1.35 4.32 -13.75
N VAL A 107 0.23 5.01 -13.92
CA VAL A 107 0.09 6.22 -14.77
C VAL A 107 0.37 7.51 -13.98
N ARG A 108 0.44 7.44 -12.65
CA ARG A 108 0.88 8.53 -11.77
C ARG A 108 2.33 8.43 -11.21
N PRO A 109 3.33 7.83 -11.87
CA PRO A 109 4.72 8.17 -11.62
C PRO A 109 5.16 9.21 -12.65
N SER A 110 5.86 10.26 -12.18
CA SER A 110 6.57 11.29 -12.94
C SER A 110 5.79 12.49 -13.52
N ASP A 111 4.96 13.16 -12.72
CA ASP A 111 4.60 14.58 -12.99
C ASP A 111 5.31 15.58 -12.05
N GLU A 112 6.25 15.13 -11.20
CA GLU A 112 7.00 16.04 -10.28
C GLU A 112 8.52 15.79 -10.30
N GLU A 113 9.09 15.49 -11.46
CA GLU A 113 10.56 15.53 -11.67
C GLU A 113 11.05 16.75 -12.48
N GLU A 114 10.21 17.76 -12.76
CA GLU A 114 10.69 19.02 -13.35
C GLU A 114 10.19 20.25 -12.58
N ARG A 115 11.00 20.70 -11.60
CA ARG A 115 11.52 22.09 -11.54
C ARG A 115 12.52 22.32 -10.41
#